data_AF-A0A968TBG3-F1
#
_entry.id   AF-A0A968TBG3-F1
#
_cell.length_a   1.000
_cell.length_b   1.000
_cell.length_c   1.000
_cell.angle_alpha   90.00
_cell.angle_beta   90.00
_cell.angle_gamma   90.00
#
_symmetry.space_group_name_H-M   'P 1'
#
loop_
_entity.id
_entity.type
_entity.pdbx_description
1 polymer ?
#
loop_
_entity_poly.entity_id
_entity_poly.type
_entity_poly.pdbx_seq_one_letter_code
_entity_poly.pdbx_strand_id
1 'polypeptide(L)'
;MIATTTTSPRRRLVLSAFALFAAAVLALLVSLSVAYASVTFIGFAATRSSTGVLITWSTATEIKTAGFRVLASTAPNVPPTPLSRLIPAQGDSFMGADYSFTDRTGTATTRYFIEVVMLDQSTELIGPLLPLSDEPATRLFLPLVVVGR
;
A
#
# COMPACT_ATOMS: atom_id res chain seq x y z
N MET A 1 -35.46 -53.55 -19.34
CA MET A 1 -34.20 -54.18 -18.89
C MET A 1 -33.19 -53.05 -18.72
N ILE A 2 -32.90 -52.63 -17.48
CA ILE A 2 -32.03 -51.46 -17.20
C ILE A 2 -30.65 -52.00 -16.79
N ALA A 3 -29.64 -51.80 -17.62
CA ALA A 3 -28.27 -52.19 -17.32
C ALA A 3 -27.63 -51.18 -16.37
N THR A 4 -27.38 -51.59 -15.12
CA THR A 4 -26.64 -50.80 -14.14
C THR A 4 -25.14 -50.99 -14.37
N THR A 5 -24.47 -49.98 -14.92
CA THR A 5 -23.00 -49.98 -15.09
C THR A 5 -22.31 -49.78 -13.74
N THR A 6 -21.91 -50.87 -13.10
CA THR A 6 -21.16 -50.86 -11.84
C THR A 6 -19.68 -50.56 -12.11
N THR A 7 -19.27 -49.31 -11.95
CA THR A 7 -17.86 -48.89 -12.06
C THR A 7 -17.00 -49.52 -10.96
N SER A 8 -15.94 -50.24 -11.35
CA SER A 8 -15.05 -51.00 -10.45
C SER A 8 -14.31 -50.12 -9.43
N PRO A 9 -14.02 -50.65 -8.21
CA PRO A 9 -13.46 -49.86 -7.11
C PRO A 9 -12.07 -49.30 -7.39
N ARG A 10 -11.23 -50.00 -8.17
CA ARG A 10 -9.90 -49.52 -8.58
C ARG A 10 -9.98 -48.28 -9.49
N ARG A 11 -10.97 -48.26 -10.39
CA ARG A 11 -11.18 -47.12 -11.31
C ARG A 11 -11.72 -45.90 -10.56
N ARG A 12 -12.55 -46.12 -9.54
CA ARG A 12 -13.01 -45.05 -8.63
C ARG A 12 -11.84 -44.45 -7.82
N LEU A 13 -10.93 -45.28 -7.32
CA LEU A 13 -9.78 -44.83 -6.53
C LEU A 13 -8.82 -43.94 -7.35
N VAL A 14 -8.51 -44.34 -8.58
CA VAL A 14 -7.61 -43.57 -9.48
C VAL A 14 -8.24 -42.23 -9.87
N LEU A 15 -9.54 -42.18 -10.15
CA LEU A 15 -10.26 -40.94 -10.46
C LEU A 15 -10.28 -39.97 -9.26
N SER A 16 -10.50 -40.49 -8.04
CA SER A 16 -10.46 -39.66 -6.82
C SER A 16 -9.07 -39.11 -6.53
N ALA A 17 -8.02 -39.91 -6.71
CA ALA A 17 -6.64 -39.47 -6.51
C ALA A 17 -6.24 -38.37 -7.50
N PHE A 18 -6.64 -38.50 -8.78
CA PHE A 18 -6.42 -37.46 -9.79
C PHE A 18 -7.19 -36.18 -9.48
N ALA A 19 -8.45 -36.28 -9.05
CA ALA A 19 -9.26 -35.12 -8.68
C ALA A 19 -8.68 -34.37 -7.47
N LEU A 20 -8.20 -35.09 -6.45
CA LEU A 20 -7.54 -34.49 -5.28
C LEU A 20 -6.22 -33.83 -5.65
N PHE A 21 -5.43 -34.44 -6.53
CA PHE A 21 -4.19 -33.84 -7.03
C PHE A 21 -4.48 -32.58 -7.83
N ALA A 22 -5.46 -32.61 -8.75
CA ALA A 22 -5.86 -31.44 -9.52
C ALA A 22 -6.40 -30.31 -8.63
N ALA A 23 -7.20 -30.64 -7.60
CA ALA A 23 -7.68 -29.68 -6.62
C ALA A 23 -6.54 -29.09 -5.77
N ALA A 24 -5.57 -29.90 -5.36
CA ALA A 24 -4.39 -29.44 -4.62
C ALA A 24 -3.49 -28.55 -5.48
N VAL A 25 -3.29 -28.91 -6.76
CA VAL A 25 -2.55 -28.08 -7.72
C VAL A 25 -3.28 -26.76 -7.97
N LEU A 26 -4.61 -26.79 -8.14
CA LEU A 26 -5.41 -25.58 -8.32
C LEU A 26 -5.35 -24.68 -7.07
N ALA A 27 -5.50 -25.25 -5.87
CA ALA A 27 -5.36 -24.53 -4.61
C ALA A 27 -3.96 -23.95 -4.42
N LEU A 28 -2.93 -24.70 -4.80
CA LEU A 28 -1.54 -24.25 -4.77
C LEU A 28 -1.33 -23.10 -5.77
N LEU A 29 -1.82 -23.22 -7.00
CA LEU A 29 -1.75 -22.16 -8.02
C LEU A 29 -2.51 -20.89 -7.61
N VAL A 30 -3.66 -21.04 -6.94
CA VAL A 30 -4.41 -19.92 -6.34
C VAL A 30 -3.63 -19.29 -5.17
N SER A 31 -2.89 -20.10 -4.40
CA SER A 31 -2.08 -19.63 -3.26
C SER A 31 -0.74 -19.01 -3.68
N LEU A 32 -0.28 -19.23 -4.91
CA LEU A 32 0.94 -18.66 -5.47
C LEU A 32 0.74 -17.24 -6.05
N SER A 33 -0.32 -16.53 -5.69
CA SER A 33 -0.48 -15.12 -6.02
C SER A 33 0.67 -14.33 -5.41
N VAL A 34 1.72 -14.14 -6.20
CA VAL A 34 2.89 -13.35 -5.86
C VAL A 34 2.39 -11.97 -5.47
N ALA A 35 2.64 -11.57 -4.23
CA ALA A 35 2.53 -10.18 -3.81
C ALA A 35 3.63 -9.39 -4.53
N TYR A 36 3.43 -9.13 -5.82
CA TYR A 36 4.13 -8.04 -6.47
C TYR A 36 3.71 -6.78 -5.73
N ALA A 37 4.66 -5.95 -5.32
CA ALA A 37 4.35 -4.62 -4.82
C ALA A 37 3.51 -3.93 -5.91
N SER A 38 2.22 -3.75 -5.63
CA SER A 38 1.26 -3.24 -6.61
C SER A 38 1.63 -1.82 -7.04
N VAL A 39 2.20 -1.07 -6.10
CA VAL A 39 2.69 0.28 -6.30
C VAL A 39 4.13 0.32 -5.81
N THR A 40 5.00 0.94 -6.61
CA THR A 40 6.35 1.28 -6.17
C THR A 40 6.38 2.76 -5.83
N PHE A 41 6.69 3.11 -4.58
CA PHE A 41 6.82 4.50 -4.15
C PHE A 41 8.24 5.02 -4.39
N ILE A 42 8.35 6.23 -4.94
CA ILE A 42 9.59 7.02 -4.97
C ILE A 42 9.75 7.78 -3.65
N GLY A 43 8.66 8.33 -3.15
CA GLY A 43 8.66 9.14 -1.93
C GLY A 43 7.28 9.28 -1.32
N PHE A 44 7.26 9.48 -0.01
CA PHE A 44 6.08 9.82 0.78
C PHE A 44 6.53 10.77 1.88
N ALA A 45 5.89 11.93 1.98
CA ALA A 45 6.25 12.97 2.93
C ALA A 45 5.01 13.68 3.47
N ALA A 46 5.11 14.10 4.73
CA ALA A 46 4.19 15.02 5.37
C ALA A 46 4.98 16.23 5.85
N THR A 47 4.57 17.43 5.45
CA THR A 47 5.30 18.68 5.73
C THR A 47 4.32 19.71 6.27
N ARG A 48 4.65 20.34 7.40
CA ARG A 48 3.83 21.41 7.99
C ARG A 48 3.96 22.69 7.18
N SER A 49 2.85 23.25 6.74
CA SER A 49 2.74 24.53 6.03
C SER A 49 1.90 25.54 6.82
N SER A 50 1.81 26.77 6.33
CA SER A 50 0.91 27.80 6.91
C SER A 50 -0.59 27.43 6.81
N THR A 51 -0.95 26.50 5.93
CA THR A 51 -2.34 26.09 5.67
C THR A 51 -2.71 24.72 6.26
N GLY A 52 -1.83 24.12 7.08
CA GLY A 52 -2.00 22.78 7.63
C GLY A 52 -0.84 21.86 7.23
N VAL A 53 -1.08 20.55 7.15
CA VAL A 53 -0.07 19.58 6.72
C VAL A 53 -0.26 19.26 5.25
N LEU A 54 0.78 19.48 4.45
CA LEU A 54 0.87 19.02 3.07
C LEU A 54 1.41 17.60 3.03
N ILE A 55 0.60 16.68 2.50
CA ILE A 55 0.96 15.30 2.25
C ILE A 55 1.28 15.17 0.77
N THR A 56 2.44 14.62 0.45
CA THR A 56 2.89 14.35 -0.92
C THR A 56 3.38 12.93 -1.05
N TRP A 57 3.09 12.31 -2.18
CA TRP A 57 3.69 11.04 -2.54
C TRP A 57 3.89 10.97 -4.04
N SER A 58 4.90 10.20 -4.42
CA SER A 58 5.28 9.96 -5.81
C SER A 58 5.44 8.47 -6.01
N THR A 59 4.89 7.97 -7.11
CA THR A 59 5.01 6.56 -7.49
C THR A 59 5.95 6.43 -8.69
N ALA A 60 6.63 5.29 -8.80
CA ALA A 60 7.38 4.89 -9.97
C ALA A 60 6.51 4.05 -10.93
N THR A 61 5.60 3.23 -10.38
CA THR A 61 4.64 2.39 -11.10
C THR A 61 3.40 2.14 -10.26
N GLU A 62 2.27 1.87 -10.92
CA GLU A 62 0.92 1.66 -10.35
C GLU A 62 0.22 0.47 -11.04
N ILE A 63 0.69 -0.74 -10.75
CA ILE A 63 0.16 -1.98 -11.33
C ILE A 63 -1.18 -2.34 -10.66
N LYS A 64 -2.26 -2.34 -11.45
CA LYS A 64 -3.63 -2.69 -11.01
C LYS A 64 -4.16 -1.81 -9.87
N THR A 65 -3.68 -0.59 -9.76
CA THR A 65 -4.08 0.37 -8.74
C THR A 65 -5.33 1.12 -9.18
N ALA A 66 -6.38 1.12 -8.36
CA ALA A 66 -7.55 1.97 -8.57
C ALA A 66 -7.29 3.41 -8.11
N GLY A 67 -6.50 3.57 -7.06
CA GLY A 67 -6.09 4.87 -6.54
C GLY A 67 -5.63 4.80 -5.09
N PHE A 68 -5.69 5.94 -4.43
CA PHE A 68 -5.16 6.15 -3.08
C PHE A 68 -6.18 6.82 -2.17
N ARG A 69 -6.11 6.54 -0.87
CA ARG A 69 -6.74 7.36 0.16
C ARG A 69 -5.70 7.85 1.15
N VAL A 70 -5.83 9.09 1.58
CA VAL A 70 -5.06 9.63 2.69
C VAL A 70 -5.81 9.34 3.97
N LEU A 71 -5.15 8.69 4.92
CA LEU A 71 -5.68 8.43 6.25
C LEU A 71 -4.84 9.16 7.29
N ALA A 72 -5.45 9.44 8.44
CA ALA A 72 -4.74 9.99 9.59
C ALA A 72 -5.11 9.29 10.90
N SER A 73 -4.17 9.32 11.84
CA SER A 73 -4.39 8.90 13.23
C SER A 73 -3.80 9.91 14.19
N THR A 74 -4.49 10.14 15.30
CA THR A 74 -4.06 11.07 16.37
C THR A 74 -3.07 10.43 17.34
N ALA A 75 -2.97 9.09 17.37
CA ALA A 75 -2.10 8.37 18.31
C ALA A 75 -1.65 7.00 17.76
N PRO A 76 -0.51 6.44 18.22
CA PRO A 76 0.05 5.18 17.69
C PRO A 76 -0.91 3.98 17.74
N ASN A 77 -1.76 3.92 18.76
CA ASN A 77 -2.66 2.79 19.01
C ASN A 77 -4.11 3.08 18.57
N VAL A 78 -4.33 4.19 17.87
CA VAL A 78 -5.64 4.55 17.34
C VAL A 78 -5.67 4.17 15.86
N PRO A 79 -6.64 3.35 15.41
CA PRO A 79 -6.78 3.01 14.00
C PRO A 79 -6.89 4.27 13.13
N PRO A 80 -6.18 4.33 11.99
CA PRO A 80 -6.26 5.49 11.11
C PRO A 80 -7.63 5.57 10.42
N THR A 81 -8.13 6.79 10.24
CA THR A 81 -9.41 7.06 9.58
C THR A 81 -9.20 7.80 8.25
N PRO A 82 -10.06 7.57 7.23
CA PRO A 82 -9.96 8.29 5.96
C PRO A 82 -10.14 9.79 6.12
N LEU A 83 -9.20 10.57 5.59
CA LEU A 83 -9.29 12.02 5.41
C LEU A 83 -9.76 12.40 4.01
N SER A 84 -9.43 11.59 3.00
CA SER A 84 -9.79 11.84 1.62
C SER A 84 -10.82 10.84 1.08
N ARG A 85 -11.51 11.25 0.01
CA ARG A 85 -12.13 10.28 -0.91
C ARG A 85 -11.03 9.53 -1.68
N LEU A 86 -11.42 8.56 -2.50
CA LEU A 86 -10.49 7.92 -3.43
C LEU A 86 -9.91 8.97 -4.39
N ILE A 87 -8.60 9.06 -4.42
CA ILE A 87 -7.81 9.85 -5.36
C ILE A 87 -7.41 8.86 -6.47
N PRO A 88 -7.98 8.97 -7.68
CA PRO A 88 -7.73 7.99 -8.73
C PRO A 88 -6.25 7.90 -9.09
N ALA A 89 -5.81 6.68 -9.38
CA ALA A 89 -4.51 6.44 -9.99
C ALA A 89 -4.39 7.22 -11.31
N GLN A 90 -3.25 7.85 -11.51
CA GLN A 90 -2.87 8.60 -12.71
C GLN A 90 -1.71 7.93 -13.45
N GLY A 91 -0.98 7.04 -12.79
CA GLY A 91 0.04 6.18 -13.40
C GLY A 91 -0.54 4.87 -13.92
N ASP A 92 0.36 3.99 -14.34
CA ASP A 92 0.07 2.65 -14.83
C ASP A 92 1.24 1.69 -14.52
N SER A 93 1.27 0.53 -15.19
CA SER A 93 2.29 -0.48 -14.98
C SER A 93 3.72 -0.07 -15.37
N PHE A 94 3.90 1.01 -16.12
CA PHE A 94 5.18 1.48 -16.65
C PHE A 94 5.58 2.86 -16.13
N MET A 95 4.62 3.69 -15.75
CA MET A 95 4.86 5.05 -15.27
C MET A 95 4.06 5.34 -14.00
N GLY A 96 4.66 6.01 -13.03
CA GLY A 96 3.95 6.51 -11.86
C GLY A 96 3.49 7.95 -12.04
N ALA A 97 3.09 8.57 -10.93
CA ALA A 97 2.59 9.93 -10.88
C ALA A 97 2.89 10.59 -9.53
N ASP A 98 2.75 11.91 -9.51
CA ASP A 98 2.90 12.74 -8.32
C ASP A 98 1.53 13.16 -7.80
N TYR A 99 1.38 13.11 -6.49
CA TYR A 99 0.11 13.41 -5.83
C TYR A 99 0.32 14.30 -4.61
N SER A 100 -0.74 15.02 -4.26
CA SER A 100 -0.78 15.82 -3.04
C SER A 100 -2.16 15.88 -2.41
N PHE A 101 -2.18 16.06 -1.09
CA PHE A 101 -3.37 16.30 -0.29
C PHE A 101 -3.03 17.23 0.87
N THR A 102 -3.89 18.17 1.20
CA THR A 102 -3.68 19.10 2.33
C THR A 102 -4.68 18.83 3.44
N ASP A 103 -4.19 18.43 4.61
CA ASP A 103 -4.97 18.36 5.84
C ASP A 103 -4.86 19.69 6.60
N ARG A 104 -5.92 20.50 6.54
CA ARG A 104 -5.98 21.82 7.18
C ARG A 104 -6.08 21.77 8.71
N THR A 105 -6.39 20.61 9.27
CA THR A 105 -6.58 20.40 10.71
C THR A 105 -5.44 19.61 11.35
N GLY A 106 -4.51 19.14 10.51
CA GLY A 106 -3.34 18.38 10.91
C GLY A 106 -2.45 19.12 11.89
N THR A 107 -1.87 18.37 12.82
CA THR A 107 -0.93 18.88 13.82
C THR A 107 0.43 18.20 13.66
N ALA A 108 1.46 18.68 14.36
CA ALA A 108 2.79 18.07 14.34
C ALA A 108 2.81 16.61 14.85
N THR A 109 1.78 16.17 15.56
CA THR A 109 1.67 14.81 16.11
C THR A 109 0.69 13.93 15.35
N THR A 110 -0.01 14.48 14.34
CA THR A 110 -0.89 13.70 13.47
C THR A 110 -0.03 12.73 12.65
N ARG A 111 -0.43 11.45 12.59
CA ARG A 111 0.24 10.42 11.80
C ARG A 111 -0.50 10.21 10.50
N TYR A 112 0.20 10.24 9.38
CA TYR A 112 -0.40 10.07 8.05
C TYR A 112 -0.04 8.74 7.44
N PHE A 113 -0.98 8.20 6.67
CA PHE A 113 -0.85 6.95 5.93
C PHE A 113 -1.41 7.13 4.53
N ILE A 114 -0.91 6.34 3.59
CA ILE A 114 -1.52 6.13 2.28
C ILE A 114 -2.13 4.73 2.26
N GLU A 115 -3.43 4.64 2.07
CA GLU A 115 -4.10 3.39 1.70
C GLU A 115 -4.10 3.30 0.17
N VAL A 116 -3.34 2.34 -0.36
CA VAL A 116 -3.40 1.94 -1.76
C VAL A 116 -4.66 1.10 -1.95
N VAL A 117 -5.48 1.44 -2.93
CA VAL A 117 -6.70 0.71 -3.28
C VAL A 117 -6.50 0.06 -4.64
N MET A 118 -6.67 -1.25 -4.69
CA MET A 118 -6.50 -2.06 -5.90
C MET A 118 -7.79 -2.15 -6.71
N LEU A 119 -7.68 -2.49 -8.00
CA LEU A 119 -8.84 -2.73 -8.88
C LEU A 119 -9.71 -3.90 -8.41
N ASP A 120 -9.14 -4.87 -7.70
CA ASP A 120 -9.85 -5.99 -7.07
C ASP A 120 -10.41 -5.65 -5.67
N GLN A 121 -10.32 -4.38 -5.27
CA GLN A 121 -10.77 -3.83 -3.99
C GLN A 121 -9.94 -4.25 -2.77
N SER A 122 -8.85 -5.00 -2.95
CA SER A 122 -7.87 -5.19 -1.87
C SER A 122 -7.15 -3.87 -1.55
N THR A 123 -6.63 -3.74 -0.33
CA THR A 123 -5.91 -2.54 0.11
C THR A 123 -4.58 -2.86 0.77
N GLU A 124 -3.66 -1.92 0.67
CA GLU A 124 -2.35 -1.95 1.32
C GLU A 124 -2.11 -0.60 2.01
N LEU A 125 -1.56 -0.61 3.23
CA LEU A 125 -1.36 0.59 4.03
C LEU A 125 0.13 0.94 4.16
N ILE A 126 0.49 2.16 3.77
CA ILE A 126 1.85 2.69 3.82
C ILE A 126 1.95 3.79 4.88
N GLY A 127 2.93 3.71 5.78
CA GLY A 127 3.15 4.67 6.87
C GLY A 127 3.36 3.98 8.24
N PRO A 128 3.26 4.71 9.37
CA PRO A 128 2.92 6.14 9.48
C PRO A 128 4.09 7.08 9.18
N LEU A 129 3.77 8.30 8.77
CA LEU A 129 4.69 9.45 8.82
C LEU A 129 4.18 10.55 9.75
N LEU A 130 5.12 11.21 10.43
CA LEU A 130 4.88 12.44 11.17
C LEU A 130 5.27 13.66 10.31
N PRO A 131 4.55 14.80 10.42
CA PRO A 131 4.89 16.00 9.71
C PRO A 131 6.25 16.55 10.11
N LEU A 132 7.13 16.74 9.12
CA LEU A 132 8.35 17.52 9.29
C LEU A 132 8.00 19.01 9.32
N SER A 133 8.79 19.79 10.06
CA SER A 133 8.68 21.26 10.01
C SER A 133 9.19 21.76 8.67
N ASP A 134 8.44 22.63 8.00
CA ASP A 134 8.92 23.40 6.83
C ASP A 134 9.69 24.67 7.24
N GLU A 135 10.11 24.73 8.51
CA GLU A 135 10.95 25.84 8.96
C GLU A 135 12.31 25.72 8.24
N PRO A 136 12.79 26.77 7.57
CA PRO A 136 14.15 26.76 7.05
C PRO A 136 15.05 26.50 8.25
N ALA A 137 15.78 25.38 8.23
CA ALA A 137 16.64 24.96 9.32
C ALA A 137 17.38 26.20 9.83
N THR A 138 17.08 26.63 11.06
CA THR A 138 17.80 27.73 11.69
C THR A 138 19.27 27.38 11.55
N ARG A 139 19.98 28.10 10.67
CA ARG A 139 21.40 27.86 10.42
C ARG A 139 22.11 28.19 11.73
N LEU A 140 22.31 27.17 12.56
CA LEU A 140 23.23 27.22 13.68
C LEU A 140 24.62 27.33 13.07
N PHE A 141 25.08 28.56 12.87
CA PHE A 141 26.48 28.85 12.62
C PHE A 141 27.26 28.40 13.85
N LEU A 142 27.85 27.20 13.80
CA LEU A 142 28.85 26.80 14.78
C LEU A 142 30.06 27.72 14.58
N PRO A 143 30.55 28.44 15.62
CA PRO A 143 31.83 29.12 15.49
C PRO A 143 32.91 28.04 15.36
N LEU A 144 33.58 28.02 14.21
CA LEU A 144 34.77 27.21 14.02
C LEU A 144 35.88 27.78 14.91
N VAL A 145 36.11 27.16 16.07
CA VAL A 145 37.29 27.45 16.88
C VAL A 145 38.46 26.69 16.27
N VAL A 146 39.24 27.36 15.42
CA VAL A 146 40.55 26.84 15.01
C VAL A 146 41.52 27.14 16.13
N VAL A 147 41.91 26.11 16.89
CA VAL A 147 43.03 26.23 17.84
C VAL A 147 44.33 26.08 17.03
N GLY A 148 45.00 27.20 16.78
CA GLY A 148 46.32 27.22 16.15
C GLY A 148 47.40 26.66 17.09
N ARG A 149 48.36 25.94 16.52
CA ARG A 149 49.68 25.71 17.12
C ARG A 149 50.70 26.59 16.42
#